data_AF-A0A372NMZ0-F1
#
_entry.id   AF-A0A372NMZ0-F1
#
_cell.length_a   1.000
_cell.length_b   1.000
_cell.length_c   1.000
_cell.angle_alpha   90.00
_cell.angle_beta   90.00
_cell.angle_gamma   90.00
#
_symmetry.space_group_name_H-M   'P 1'
#
loop_
_entity.id
_entity.type
_entity.pdbx_description
1 polymer ?
#
loop_
_entity_poly.entity_id
_entity_poly.type
_entity_poly.pdbx_seq_one_letter_code
_entity_poly.pdbx_strand_id
1 'polypeptide(L)'
;MKNTAFVSTRPTLKTKGFSTHHIDIFNLILLGKTNREINQVLGYTKRSHAVVDHSRKVMYKLLALEELCRRDNLDRVVYPRNYQFWWKKLLDKHMEMLLSVAIAPGFYDERE
;
A
#
# COMPACT_ATOMS: atom_id res chain seq x y z
N MET A 1 8.87 -23.54 -28.47
CA MET A 1 9.62 -23.21 -27.25
C MET A 1 8.92 -22.08 -26.52
N LYS A 2 8.20 -22.38 -25.43
CA LYS A 2 7.61 -21.37 -24.54
C LYS A 2 7.92 -21.82 -23.12
N ASN A 3 8.84 -21.15 -22.46
CA ASN A 3 9.01 -21.21 -21.00
C ASN A 3 9.59 -19.87 -20.55
N THR A 4 8.74 -18.86 -20.51
CA THR A 4 8.94 -17.71 -19.63
C THR A 4 8.22 -18.04 -18.33
N ALA A 5 8.95 -18.68 -17.41
CA ALA A 5 8.53 -18.79 -16.03
C ALA A 5 8.43 -17.35 -15.48
N PHE A 6 7.22 -16.81 -15.47
CA PHE A 6 6.92 -15.62 -14.70
C PHE A 6 7.01 -16.04 -13.23
N VAL A 7 8.15 -15.78 -12.61
CA VAL A 7 8.28 -15.80 -11.16
C VAL A 7 7.23 -14.83 -10.64
N SER A 8 6.14 -15.36 -10.08
CA SER A 8 5.04 -14.57 -9.55
C SER A 8 5.53 -13.86 -8.29
N THR A 9 6.06 -12.65 -8.43
CA THR A 9 6.45 -11.77 -7.32
C THR A 9 5.23 -11.20 -6.56
N ARG A 10 4.03 -11.71 -6.85
CA ARG A 10 2.79 -11.20 -6.32
C ARG A 10 2.61 -11.70 -4.88
N PRO A 11 2.61 -10.83 -3.87
CA PRO A 11 2.32 -11.27 -2.51
C PRO A 11 0.87 -11.76 -2.42
N THR A 12 0.68 -13.05 -2.20
CA THR A 12 -0.62 -13.65 -1.89
C THR A 12 -0.89 -13.50 -0.40
N LEU A 13 -1.50 -12.38 -0.01
CA LEU A 13 -2.04 -12.23 1.32
C LEU A 13 -3.18 -13.24 1.53
N LYS A 14 -2.94 -14.29 2.33
CA LYS A 14 -3.99 -15.21 2.82
C LYS A 14 -5.04 -14.50 3.70
N THR A 15 -4.81 -13.24 4.10
CA THR A 15 -5.68 -12.50 5.00
C THR A 15 -6.22 -11.21 4.37
N LYS A 16 -7.50 -10.90 4.60
CA LYS A 16 -8.13 -9.60 4.24
C LYS A 16 -7.64 -8.43 5.12
N GLY A 17 -6.72 -8.70 6.05
CA GLY A 17 -6.26 -7.78 7.09
C GLY A 17 -5.35 -6.66 6.57
N PHE A 18 -4.98 -5.75 7.45
CA PHE A 18 -3.97 -4.73 7.16
C PHE A 18 -2.57 -5.36 7.22
N SER A 19 -1.80 -5.23 6.14
CA SER A 19 -0.46 -5.79 6.01
C SER A 19 0.61 -4.72 5.73
N THR A 20 1.88 -5.10 5.93
CA THR A 20 3.03 -4.25 5.63
C THR A 20 3.07 -3.85 4.15
N HIS A 21 2.58 -4.73 3.26
CA HIS A 21 2.41 -4.44 1.83
C HIS A 21 1.58 -3.18 1.54
N HIS A 22 0.58 -2.87 2.37
CA HIS A 22 -0.16 -1.61 2.24
C HIS A 22 0.72 -0.40 2.50
N ILE A 23 1.54 -0.48 3.55
CA ILE A 23 2.47 0.56 3.99
C ILE A 23 3.53 0.77 2.90
N ASP A 24 4.08 -0.31 2.36
CA ASP A 24 5.08 -0.27 1.29
C ASP A 24 4.54 0.41 0.02
N ILE A 25 3.33 0.02 -0.42
CA ILE A 25 2.66 0.69 -1.54
C ILE A 25 2.48 2.19 -1.27
N PHE A 26 2.05 2.54 -0.07
CA PHE A 26 1.83 3.94 0.26
C PHE A 26 3.14 4.74 0.29
N ASN A 27 4.22 4.17 0.85
CA ASN A 27 5.57 4.75 0.79
C ASN A 27 6.01 5.03 -0.65
N LEU A 28 5.80 4.08 -1.57
CA LEU A 28 6.13 4.28 -2.99
C LEU A 28 5.35 5.44 -3.62
N ILE A 29 4.08 5.64 -3.23
CA ILE A 29 3.30 6.81 -3.66
C ILE A 29 3.92 8.10 -3.13
N LEU A 30 4.32 8.13 -1.86
CA LEU A 30 4.93 9.30 -1.21
C LEU A 30 6.34 9.62 -1.74
N LEU A 31 7.03 8.64 -2.32
CA LEU A 31 8.27 8.81 -3.08
C LEU A 31 8.05 9.32 -4.51
N GLY A 32 6.80 9.62 -4.89
CA GLY A 32 6.45 10.19 -6.19
C GLY A 32 6.22 9.17 -7.31
N LYS A 33 6.30 7.86 -7.05
CA LYS A 33 6.03 6.84 -8.09
C LYS A 33 4.57 6.89 -8.52
N THR A 34 4.34 6.75 -9.82
CA THR A 34 3.01 6.66 -10.42
C THR A 34 2.38 5.29 -10.14
N ASN A 35 1.05 5.20 -10.21
CA ASN A 35 0.36 3.91 -10.04
C ASN A 35 0.82 2.87 -11.06
N ARG A 36 1.18 3.31 -12.28
CA ARG A 36 1.67 2.43 -13.34
C ARG A 36 3.02 1.82 -12.99
N GLU A 37 3.96 2.62 -12.48
CA GLU A 37 5.27 2.14 -12.06
C GLU A 37 5.15 1.18 -10.88
N ILE A 38 4.34 1.52 -9.88
CA ILE A 38 4.12 0.65 -8.71
C ILE A 38 3.47 -0.67 -9.15
N ASN A 39 2.44 -0.62 -10.01
CA ASN A 39 1.81 -1.81 -10.56
C ASN A 39 2.84 -2.70 -11.28
N GLN A 40 3.73 -2.12 -12.08
CA GLN A 40 4.77 -2.86 -12.79
C GLN A 40 5.76 -3.52 -11.83
N VAL A 41 6.25 -2.79 -10.82
CA VAL A 41 7.18 -3.31 -9.81
C VAL A 41 6.57 -4.46 -9.00
N LEU A 42 5.28 -4.39 -8.70
CA LEU A 42 4.57 -5.37 -7.87
C LEU A 42 3.87 -6.49 -8.66
N GLY A 43 4.10 -6.58 -9.98
CA GLY A 43 3.52 -7.62 -10.83
C GLY A 43 2.00 -7.49 -11.03
N TYR A 44 1.42 -6.31 -10.82
CA TYR A 44 0.03 -6.03 -11.16
C TYR A 44 -0.13 -5.62 -12.62
N THR A 45 -1.33 -5.80 -13.16
CA THR A 45 -1.67 -5.29 -14.49
C THR A 45 -1.59 -3.75 -14.49
N LYS A 46 -1.24 -3.15 -15.63
CA LYS A 46 -1.07 -1.69 -15.75
C LYS A 46 -2.31 -0.88 -15.32
N ARG A 47 -3.51 -1.46 -15.51
CA ARG A 47 -4.82 -0.86 -15.16
C ARG A 47 -5.35 -1.33 -13.79
N SER A 48 -4.55 -2.01 -12.98
CA SER A 48 -4.97 -2.48 -11.67
C SER A 48 -5.25 -1.32 -10.71
N HIS A 49 -6.36 -1.42 -9.97
CA HIS A 49 -6.72 -0.49 -8.90
C HIS A 49 -6.05 -0.83 -7.56
N ALA A 50 -5.31 -1.94 -7.49
CA ALA A 50 -4.69 -2.43 -6.24
C ALA A 50 -3.89 -1.35 -5.50
N VAL A 51 -3.08 -0.56 -6.21
CA VAL A 51 -2.29 0.54 -5.61
C VAL A 51 -3.18 1.56 -4.89
N VAL A 52 -4.30 1.93 -5.51
CA VAL A 52 -5.26 2.88 -4.93
C VAL A 52 -5.95 2.28 -3.72
N ASP A 53 -6.43 1.04 -3.82
CA ASP A 53 -7.17 0.39 -2.75
C ASP A 53 -6.27 0.11 -1.53
N HIS A 54 -5.04 -0.37 -1.77
CA HIS A 54 -4.06 -0.62 -0.73
C HIS A 54 -3.63 0.67 -0.01
N SER A 55 -3.34 1.74 -0.75
CA SER A 55 -2.97 3.03 -0.15
C SER A 55 -4.11 3.66 0.65
N ARG A 56 -5.37 3.56 0.19
CA ARG A 56 -6.54 4.04 0.94
C ARG A 56 -6.69 3.39 2.30
N LYS A 57 -6.35 2.10 2.44
CA LYS A 57 -6.35 1.43 3.74
C LYS A 57 -5.37 2.08 4.73
N VAL A 58 -4.19 2.47 4.28
CA VAL A 58 -3.22 3.20 5.11
C VAL A 58 -3.75 4.59 5.46
N MET A 59 -4.20 5.34 4.45
CA MET A 59 -4.71 6.70 4.64
C MET A 59 -5.86 6.75 5.65
N TYR A 60 -6.84 5.84 5.55
CA TYR A 60 -7.97 5.82 6.49
C TYR A 60 -7.57 5.41 7.91
N LYS A 61 -6.54 4.58 8.08
CA LYS A 61 -5.98 4.29 9.40
C LYS A 61 -5.28 5.52 9.98
N LEU A 62 -4.46 6.20 9.20
CA LEU A 62 -3.80 7.44 9.61
C LEU A 62 -4.80 8.53 10.01
N LEU A 63 -5.88 8.71 9.23
CA LEU A 63 -6.94 9.65 9.60
C LEU A 63 -7.61 9.25 10.93
N ALA A 64 -7.87 7.96 11.15
CA ALA A 64 -8.45 7.49 12.40
C ALA A 64 -7.52 7.72 13.61
N LEU A 65 -6.21 7.55 13.43
CA LEU A 65 -5.20 7.80 14.48
C LEU A 65 -5.04 9.29 14.82
N GLU A 66 -5.35 10.18 13.88
CA GLU A 66 -5.38 11.63 14.11
C GLU A 66 -6.79 12.15 14.46
N GLU A 67 -7.77 11.25 14.66
CA GLU A 67 -9.17 11.60 14.91
C GLU A 67 -9.78 12.52 13.83
N LEU A 68 -9.28 12.40 12.60
CA LEU A 68 -9.70 13.21 11.46
C LEU A 68 -10.87 12.56 10.70
N CYS A 69 -11.89 13.36 10.43
CA CYS A 69 -13.04 12.92 9.64
C CYS A 69 -12.63 12.64 8.18
N ARG A 70 -13.11 11.49 7.65
CA ARG A 70 -12.87 11.11 6.25
C ARG A 70 -13.50 12.07 5.26
N ARG A 71 -14.67 12.65 5.59
CA ARG A 71 -15.40 13.55 4.70
C ARG A 71 -14.62 14.84 4.46
N ASP A 72 -14.02 15.38 5.52
CA ASP A 72 -13.32 16.65 5.49
C ASP A 72 -11.91 16.54 4.86
N ASN A 73 -11.40 15.31 4.76
CA ASN A 73 -10.08 14.99 4.22
C ASN A 73 -10.14 14.15 2.93
N LEU A 74 -11.30 14.12 2.26
CA LEU A 74 -11.50 13.30 1.07
C LEU A 74 -10.55 13.69 -0.07
N ASP A 75 -10.28 14.98 -0.21
CA ASP A 75 -9.34 15.54 -1.19
C ASP A 75 -7.93 14.96 -1.04
N ARG A 76 -7.44 14.83 0.20
CA ARG A 76 -6.14 14.26 0.55
C ARG A 76 -6.07 12.77 0.24
N VAL A 77 -7.19 12.07 0.36
CA VAL A 77 -7.30 10.63 0.06
C VAL A 77 -7.39 10.38 -1.45
N VAL A 78 -8.06 11.25 -2.20
CA VAL A 78 -8.19 11.14 -3.66
C VAL A 78 -6.89 11.54 -4.36
N TYR A 79 -6.20 12.57 -3.86
CA TYR A 79 -4.98 13.13 -4.45
C TYR A 79 -3.76 13.06 -3.51
N PRO A 80 -3.35 11.88 -3.02
CA PRO A 80 -2.32 11.76 -1.97
C PRO A 80 -0.97 12.38 -2.35
N ARG A 81 -0.61 12.38 -3.63
CA ARG A 81 0.64 12.98 -4.12
C ARG A 81 0.68 14.49 -3.96
N ASN A 82 -0.47 15.18 -4.06
CA ASN A 82 -0.55 16.62 -3.84
C ASN A 82 -0.31 16.98 -2.37
N TYR A 83 -0.50 16.01 -1.46
CA TYR A 83 -0.33 16.15 -0.01
C TYR A 83 0.78 15.25 0.51
N GLN A 84 1.80 14.93 -0.30
CA GLN A 84 2.82 13.93 0.02
C GLN A 84 3.55 14.23 1.35
N PHE A 85 3.89 15.49 1.61
CA PHE A 85 4.59 15.88 2.83
C PHE A 85 3.72 15.74 4.08
N TRP A 86 2.44 16.08 3.95
CA TRP A 86 1.46 15.92 5.02
C TRP A 86 1.29 14.43 5.35
N TRP A 87 1.06 13.61 4.33
CA TRP A 87 0.95 12.16 4.51
C TRP A 87 2.23 11.51 5.05
N LYS A 88 3.41 11.95 4.60
CA LYS A 88 4.69 11.44 5.10
C LYS A 88 4.86 11.75 6.58
N LYS A 89 4.51 12.97 7.01
CA LYS A 89 4.55 13.36 8.42
C LYS A 89 3.64 12.47 9.28
N LEU A 90 2.39 12.22 8.85
CA LEU A 90 1.48 11.33 9.57
C LEU A 90 2.00 9.89 9.58
N LEU A 91 2.49 9.40 8.44
CA LEU A 91 3.01 8.05 8.32
C LEU A 91 4.21 7.83 9.24
N ASP A 92 5.15 8.77 9.28
CA ASP A 92 6.32 8.69 10.16
C ASP A 92 5.95 8.74 11.63
N LYS A 93 5.00 9.63 12.00
CA LYS A 93 4.48 9.75 13.36
C LYS A 93 3.88 8.44 13.88
N HIS A 94 3.22 7.67 13.01
CA HIS A 94 2.48 6.46 13.38
C HIS A 94 3.11 5.15 12.88
N MET A 95 4.33 5.20 12.34
CA MET A 95 4.95 4.05 11.67
C MET A 95 5.03 2.83 12.59
N GLU A 96 5.53 3.03 13.81
CA GLU A 96 5.67 1.96 14.80
C GLU A 96 4.33 1.29 15.14
N MET A 97 3.28 2.10 15.35
CA MET A 97 1.94 1.61 15.60
C MET A 97 1.34 0.89 14.39
N LEU A 98 1.56 1.40 13.19
CA LEU A 98 1.09 0.74 11.97
C LEU A 98 1.76 -0.62 11.76
N LEU A 99 3.07 -0.71 12.04
CA LEU A 99 3.83 -1.95 11.93
C LEU A 99 3.42 -2.97 12.99
N SER A 100 3.11 -2.55 14.22
CA SER A 100 2.71 -3.47 15.29
C SER A 100 1.37 -4.19 15.02
N VAL A 101 0.50 -3.58 14.20
CA VAL A 101 -0.79 -4.17 13.79
C VAL A 101 -0.78 -4.74 12.37
N ALA A 102 0.30 -4.52 11.61
CA ALA A 102 0.39 -4.98 10.23
C ALA A 102 0.84 -6.44 10.16
N ILE A 103 0.09 -7.24 9.41
CA ILE A 103 0.48 -8.62 9.10
C ILE A 103 1.57 -8.60 8.04
N ALA A 104 2.74 -9.17 8.31
CA ALA A 104 3.73 -9.43 7.28
C ALA A 104 3.19 -10.52 6.34
N PRO A 105 3.14 -10.31 5.01
CA PRO A 105 2.73 -11.36 4.07
C PRO A 105 3.68 -12.55 4.17
N GLY A 106 3.19 -13.72 4.56
CA GLY A 106 3.90 -14.98 4.39
C GLY A 106 3.82 -15.41 2.92
N PHE A 107 4.96 -15.58 2.26
CA PHE A 107 5.02 -16.23 0.95
C PHE A 107 4.75 -17.74 1.13
N TYR A 108 4.27 -18.44 0.09
CA TYR A 108 4.35 -19.90 0.10
C TYR A 108 5.84 -20.28 0.09
N ASP A 109 6.33 -21.00 1.10
CA ASP A 109 7.47 -21.88 0.92
C ASP A 109 6.92 -23.02 0.04
N GLU A 110 7.47 -23.22 -1.16
CA GLU A 110 7.11 -24.35 -2.04
C GLU A 110 7.69 -25.67 -1.51
N ARG A 111 7.59 -25.89 -0.19
CA ARG A 111 8.10 -27.06 0.52
C ARG A 111 7.14 -27.47 1.64
N GLU A 112 6.10 -28.19 1.26
CA GLU A 112 5.61 -29.36 2.00
C GLU A 112 5.51 -30.54 1.04
#